data_AF-A0A846G4Y5-F1
#
_entry.id   AF-A0A846G4Y5-F1
#
_cell.length_a   1.000
_cell.length_b   1.000
_cell.length_c   1.000
_cell.angle_alpha   90.00
_cell.angle_beta   90.00
_cell.angle_gamma   90.00
#
_symmetry.space_group_name_H-M   'P 1'
#
loop_
_entity.id
_entity.type
_entity.pdbx_description
1 polymer ?
#
loop_
_entity_poly.entity_id
_entity_poly.type
_entity_poly.pdbx_seq_one_letter_code
_entity_poly.pdbx_strand_id
1 'polypeptide(L)'
;MLLQANQRMKLDDSDDRLFYSYPRFVTHVDEGFIDQLTNLYRDRLKPNTRILDMMSSWVSHLPQDIEFAHVEGHGMNEEELAKNRQLNHYFVQDLNKDLKLPFPDKDFDAVVNCVSIQYLQYPDAIFYEIYRILKPGGIAIISFSNRMFYQKAISAWRDGSETSRVELVKRYFDSVKSANEVPGFSQVEVISQKSNVPSFLQMLGFGGGDPFYAVIAYRQV
;
A
#
# COMPACT_ATOMS: atom_id res chain seq x y z
N MET A 1 -6.36 -3.20 19.59
CA MET A 1 -5.13 -2.90 18.83
C MET A 1 -4.61 -4.18 18.19
N LEU A 2 -4.50 -4.21 16.86
CA LEU A 2 -4.23 -5.43 16.08
C LEU A 2 -2.81 -6.00 16.27
N LEU A 3 -1.80 -5.12 16.22
CA LEU A 3 -0.40 -5.47 16.43
C LEU A 3 0.00 -5.24 17.89
N GLN A 4 0.79 -6.13 18.48
CA GLN A 4 1.45 -5.89 19.76
C GLN A 4 2.57 -4.84 19.64
N ALA A 5 3.00 -4.24 20.74
CA ALA A 5 4.02 -3.18 20.71
C ALA A 5 5.34 -3.63 20.05
N ASN A 6 5.82 -4.83 20.41
CA ASN A 6 7.04 -5.41 19.83
C ASN A 6 6.92 -5.70 18.32
N GLN A 7 5.70 -5.93 17.81
CA GLN A 7 5.41 -6.20 16.40
C GLN A 7 5.46 -4.94 15.51
N ARG A 8 5.43 -3.75 16.13
CA ARG A 8 5.45 -2.44 15.47
C ARG A 8 6.83 -1.80 15.45
N MET A 9 7.82 -2.45 16.05
CA MET A 9 9.16 -1.92 16.19
C MET A 9 9.91 -2.00 14.86
N LYS A 10 10.66 -0.94 14.56
CA LYS A 10 11.65 -0.88 13.49
C LYS A 10 13.03 -1.19 14.07
N LEU A 11 14.01 -1.54 13.23
CA LEU A 11 15.39 -1.62 13.70
C LEU A 11 15.98 -0.23 13.89
N ASP A 12 15.64 0.68 12.97
CA ASP A 12 15.94 2.09 13.05
C ASP A 12 14.66 2.86 13.40
N ASP A 13 14.51 3.22 14.68
CA ASP A 13 13.39 3.98 15.22
C ASP A 13 13.57 5.50 15.16
N SER A 14 14.64 5.97 14.50
CA SER A 14 14.80 7.39 14.18
C SER A 14 13.63 7.90 13.33
N ASP A 15 13.41 9.22 13.37
CA ASP A 15 12.34 9.89 12.64
C ASP A 15 12.36 9.52 11.14
N ASP A 16 11.27 8.90 10.66
CA ASP A 16 11.14 8.48 9.27
C ASP A 16 11.26 9.66 8.30
N ARG A 17 10.87 10.88 8.72
CA ARG A 17 11.02 12.09 7.90
C ARG A 17 12.47 12.35 7.50
N LEU A 18 13.44 11.98 8.35
CA LEU A 18 14.86 12.09 8.02
C LEU A 18 15.29 11.04 6.98
N PHE A 19 14.71 9.85 7.02
CA PHE A 19 15.02 8.79 6.05
C PHE A 19 14.42 9.06 4.67
N TYR A 20 13.23 9.65 4.65
CA TYR A 20 12.49 10.01 3.43
C TYR A 20 12.77 11.43 2.94
N SER A 21 13.64 12.22 3.58
CA SER A 21 13.96 13.59 3.12
C SER A 21 14.73 13.60 1.80
N TYR A 22 15.47 12.54 1.49
CA TYR A 22 16.20 12.40 0.23
C TYR A 22 15.34 11.66 -0.80
N PRO A 23 15.04 12.28 -1.95
CA PRO A 23 14.20 11.66 -2.97
C PRO A 23 14.92 10.50 -3.66
N ARG A 24 14.13 9.51 -4.07
CA ARG A 24 14.57 8.31 -4.78
C ARG A 24 13.76 8.17 -6.06
N PHE A 25 14.31 8.68 -7.16
CA PHE A 25 13.72 8.56 -8.50
C PHE A 25 14.04 7.21 -9.15
N VAL A 26 13.66 6.12 -8.47
CA VAL A 26 13.82 4.74 -8.94
C VAL A 26 12.53 3.98 -8.73
N THR A 27 12.30 2.93 -9.50
CA THR A 27 11.28 1.93 -9.19
C THR A 27 11.88 0.90 -8.24
N HIS A 28 11.15 0.56 -7.17
CA HIS A 28 11.64 -0.37 -6.14
C HIS A 28 11.40 -1.84 -6.45
N VAL A 29 10.72 -2.11 -7.56
CA VAL A 29 10.32 -3.42 -8.06
C VAL A 29 10.64 -3.51 -9.56
N ASP A 30 10.78 -4.73 -10.06
CA ASP A 30 11.05 -4.98 -11.48
C ASP A 30 9.86 -4.72 -12.42
N GLU A 31 10.13 -4.76 -13.73
CA GLU A 31 9.13 -4.54 -14.78
C GLU A 31 8.00 -5.57 -14.74
N GLY A 32 8.30 -6.83 -14.42
CA GLY A 32 7.30 -7.90 -14.36
C GLY A 32 6.28 -7.70 -13.23
N PHE A 33 6.71 -7.14 -12.10
CA PHE A 33 5.81 -6.69 -11.03
C PHE A 33 4.96 -5.49 -11.50
N ILE A 34 5.59 -4.50 -12.13
CA ILE A 34 4.91 -3.28 -12.60
C ILE A 34 3.83 -3.61 -13.63
N ASP A 35 4.11 -4.52 -14.56
CA ASP A 35 3.17 -4.97 -15.58
C ASP A 35 1.95 -5.65 -14.95
N GLN A 36 2.18 -6.55 -13.98
CA GLN A 36 1.09 -7.19 -13.24
C GLN A 36 0.26 -6.17 -12.45
N LEU A 37 0.90 -5.21 -11.81
CA LEU A 37 0.21 -4.16 -11.07
C LEU A 37 -0.65 -3.29 -12.00
N THR A 38 -0.08 -2.86 -13.12
CA THR A 38 -0.75 -2.00 -14.09
C THR A 38 -1.96 -2.73 -14.70
N ASN A 39 -1.82 -4.03 -15.00
CA ASN A 39 -2.93 -4.85 -15.49
C ASN A 39 -3.99 -5.08 -14.41
N LEU A 40 -3.60 -5.29 -13.16
CA LEU A 40 -4.55 -5.37 -12.05
C LEU A 40 -5.36 -4.08 -11.92
N TYR A 41 -4.69 -2.93 -11.95
CA TYR A 41 -5.37 -1.63 -11.90
C TYR A 41 -6.28 -1.41 -13.10
N ARG A 42 -5.86 -1.81 -14.30
CA ARG A 42 -6.67 -1.78 -15.52
C ARG A 42 -7.95 -2.63 -15.39
N ASP A 43 -7.85 -3.81 -14.79
CA ASP A 43 -8.98 -4.72 -14.66
C ASP A 43 -9.98 -4.28 -13.58
N ARG A 44 -9.52 -3.59 -12.54
CA ARG A 44 -10.32 -3.30 -11.33
C ARG A 44 -10.79 -1.85 -11.23
N LEU A 45 -10.02 -0.90 -11.72
CA LEU A 45 -10.36 0.52 -11.69
C LEU A 45 -11.16 0.89 -12.93
N LYS A 46 -12.13 1.78 -12.76
CA LYS A 46 -13.01 2.23 -13.85
C LYS A 46 -12.64 3.65 -14.29
N PRO A 47 -12.94 4.04 -15.54
CA PRO A 47 -12.90 5.45 -15.91
C PRO A 47 -13.70 6.33 -14.95
N ASN A 48 -13.31 7.59 -14.78
CA ASN A 48 -13.94 8.55 -13.87
C ASN A 48 -13.95 8.15 -12.38
N THR A 49 -13.05 7.26 -11.95
CA THR A 49 -12.81 6.93 -10.54
C THR A 49 -12.01 8.04 -9.85
N ARG A 50 -12.39 8.41 -8.61
CA ARG A 50 -11.53 9.21 -7.72
C ARG A 50 -10.67 8.29 -6.85
N ILE A 51 -9.35 8.41 -6.97
CA ILE A 51 -8.36 7.50 -6.41
C ILE A 51 -7.50 8.23 -5.38
N LEU A 52 -7.23 7.58 -4.24
CA LEU A 52 -6.10 7.92 -3.37
C LEU A 52 -4.98 6.91 -3.60
N ASP A 53 -3.84 7.39 -4.09
CA ASP A 53 -2.58 6.64 -4.16
C ASP A 53 -1.79 6.86 -2.86
N MET A 54 -1.93 5.90 -1.95
CA MET A 54 -1.45 6.00 -0.58
C MET A 54 -0.01 5.52 -0.45
N MET A 55 0.86 6.34 0.16
CA MET A 55 2.30 6.07 0.28
C MET A 55 2.98 5.95 -1.10
N SER A 56 2.55 6.83 -2.00
CA SER A 56 3.04 7.05 -3.35
C SER A 56 4.43 7.70 -3.35
N SER A 57 4.99 7.76 -4.55
CA SER A 57 6.28 8.36 -4.88
C SER A 57 6.14 9.07 -6.24
N TRP A 58 7.20 9.07 -7.04
CA TRP A 58 7.26 9.75 -8.34
C TRP A 58 6.54 9.03 -9.48
N VAL A 59 5.97 7.85 -9.24
CA VAL A 59 5.18 7.07 -10.21
C VAL A 59 4.13 6.22 -9.48
N SER A 60 2.89 6.20 -10.00
CA SER A 60 1.76 5.46 -9.41
C SER A 60 1.49 4.10 -10.06
N HIS A 61 2.09 3.84 -11.22
CA HIS A 61 1.86 2.64 -12.03
C HIS A 61 0.40 2.45 -12.48
N LEU A 62 -0.38 3.54 -12.52
CA LEU A 62 -1.73 3.50 -13.05
C LEU A 62 -1.69 3.32 -14.59
N PRO A 63 -2.67 2.62 -15.19
CA PRO A 63 -2.75 2.47 -16.64
C PRO A 63 -2.90 3.83 -17.33
N GLN A 64 -2.14 4.07 -18.40
CA GLN A 64 -2.09 5.37 -19.08
C GLN A 64 -3.28 5.63 -20.00
N ASP A 65 -4.02 4.58 -20.37
CA ASP A 65 -5.16 4.62 -21.29
C ASP A 65 -6.52 4.66 -20.58
N ILE A 66 -6.53 4.80 -19.25
CA ILE A 66 -7.75 5.04 -18.47
C ILE A 66 -7.71 6.46 -17.92
N GLU A 67 -8.75 7.24 -18.25
CA GLU A 67 -8.94 8.56 -17.68
C GLU A 67 -9.67 8.46 -16.33
N PHE A 68 -9.00 8.87 -15.27
CA PHE A 68 -9.56 8.94 -13.91
C PHE A 68 -10.09 10.34 -13.63
N ALA A 69 -11.10 10.44 -12.76
CA ALA A 69 -11.69 11.73 -12.42
C ALA A 69 -10.72 12.59 -11.58
N HIS A 70 -9.99 11.94 -10.67
CA HIS A 70 -8.95 12.57 -9.86
C HIS A 70 -8.06 11.51 -9.22
N VAL A 71 -6.75 11.74 -9.18
CA VAL A 71 -5.76 10.94 -8.46
C VAL A 71 -5.09 11.84 -7.43
N GLU A 72 -5.39 11.56 -6.16
CA GLU A 72 -4.78 12.21 -5.00
C GLU A 72 -3.58 11.38 -4.55
N GLY A 73 -2.39 11.97 -4.46
CA GLY A 73 -1.21 11.29 -3.95
C GLY A 73 -0.95 11.60 -2.48
N HIS A 74 -0.55 10.58 -1.74
CA HIS A 74 -0.06 10.74 -0.37
C HIS A 74 1.33 10.12 -0.26
N GLY A 75 2.30 10.81 0.34
CA GLY A 75 3.63 10.26 0.55
C GLY A 75 4.44 11.02 1.61
N MET A 76 5.72 10.68 1.72
CA MET A 76 6.65 11.26 2.70
C MET A 76 7.70 12.19 2.09
N ASN A 77 7.82 12.23 0.77
CA ASN A 77 8.78 13.07 0.05
C ASN A 77 8.07 13.94 -0.98
N GLU A 78 8.13 15.26 -0.79
CA GLU A 78 7.47 16.22 -1.68
C GLU A 78 8.05 16.23 -3.10
N GLU A 79 9.38 16.11 -3.25
CA GLU A 79 10.03 16.12 -4.56
C GLU A 79 9.66 14.89 -5.42
N GLU A 80 9.46 13.74 -4.78
CA GLU A 80 8.95 12.55 -5.44
C GLU A 80 7.51 12.78 -5.92
N LEU A 81 6.61 13.19 -5.02
CA LEU A 81 5.20 13.43 -5.34
C LEU A 81 5.03 14.49 -6.44
N ALA A 82 5.80 15.57 -6.38
CA ALA A 82 5.77 16.64 -7.38
C ALA A 82 6.21 16.19 -8.79
N LYS A 83 7.01 15.11 -8.89
CA LYS A 83 7.40 14.52 -10.20
C LYS A 83 6.42 13.49 -10.72
N ASN A 84 5.45 13.06 -9.92
CA ASN A 84 4.47 12.08 -10.35
C ASN A 84 3.41 12.71 -11.25
N ARG A 85 3.57 12.49 -12.55
CA ARG A 85 2.68 13.03 -13.58
C ARG A 85 1.28 12.41 -13.58
N GLN A 86 1.06 11.34 -12.83
CA GLN A 86 -0.24 10.67 -12.74
C GLN A 86 -1.11 11.26 -11.63
N LEU A 87 -0.56 12.15 -10.78
CA LEU A 87 -1.30 12.82 -9.71
C LEU A 87 -1.92 14.12 -10.20
N ASN A 88 -3.16 14.38 -9.77
CA ASN A 88 -3.80 15.69 -9.92
C ASN A 88 -3.41 16.63 -8.78
N HIS A 89 -3.23 16.08 -7.58
CA HIS A 89 -2.80 16.79 -6.38
C HIS A 89 -2.10 15.81 -5.43
N TYR A 90 -1.33 16.33 -4.47
CA TYR A 90 -0.69 15.51 -3.45
C TYR A 90 -0.60 16.22 -2.10
N PHE A 91 -0.39 15.45 -1.04
CA PHE A 91 -0.04 15.96 0.28
C PHE A 91 0.98 15.07 0.97
N VAL A 92 1.75 15.68 1.88
CA VAL A 92 2.78 15.00 2.68
C VAL A 92 2.26 14.77 4.09
N GLN A 93 2.27 13.52 4.54
CA GLN A 93 1.88 13.15 5.91
C GLN A 93 2.64 11.90 6.37
N ASP A 94 3.02 11.89 7.65
CA ASP A 94 3.55 10.69 8.30
C ASP A 94 2.42 9.93 8.99
N LEU A 95 1.94 8.87 8.34
CA LEU A 95 0.88 7.99 8.85
C LEU A 95 1.28 7.18 10.10
N ASN A 96 2.52 7.25 10.57
CA ASN A 96 2.93 6.70 11.86
C ASN A 96 2.88 7.73 13.00
N LYS A 97 2.65 9.01 12.68
CA LYS A 97 2.55 10.12 13.64
C LYS A 97 1.16 10.74 13.65
N ASP A 98 0.62 11.01 12.48
CA ASP A 98 -0.72 11.51 12.28
C ASP A 98 -1.53 10.48 11.49
N LEU A 99 -2.38 9.76 12.21
CA LEU A 99 -3.08 8.60 11.67
C LEU A 99 -4.29 8.99 10.80
N LYS A 100 -4.77 10.24 10.92
CA LYS A 100 -6.03 10.67 10.33
C LYS A 100 -5.79 11.26 8.94
N LEU A 101 -6.45 10.69 7.93
CA LEU A 101 -6.37 11.23 6.58
C LEU A 101 -7.20 12.53 6.49
N PRO A 102 -6.69 13.60 5.84
CA PRO A 102 -7.32 14.93 5.81
C PRO A 102 -8.49 15.01 4.82
N PHE A 103 -9.29 13.94 4.72
CA PHE A 103 -10.38 13.84 3.76
C PHE A 103 -11.73 13.62 4.46
N PRO A 104 -12.84 14.08 3.83
CA PRO A 104 -14.18 13.72 4.24
C PRO A 104 -14.45 12.22 4.19
N ASP A 105 -15.48 11.77 4.89
CA ASP A 105 -15.99 10.42 4.77
C ASP A 105 -16.57 10.19 3.37
N LYS A 106 -16.39 8.98 2.82
CA LYS A 106 -17.01 8.54 1.55
C LYS A 106 -16.70 9.45 0.36
N ASP A 107 -15.46 9.93 0.23
CA ASP A 107 -15.03 10.80 -0.87
C ASP A 107 -14.38 10.02 -2.03
N PHE A 108 -13.73 8.88 -1.75
CA PHE A 108 -12.93 8.14 -2.74
C PHE A 108 -13.65 6.90 -3.27
N ASP A 109 -13.50 6.62 -4.56
CA ASP A 109 -13.99 5.39 -5.19
C ASP A 109 -12.96 4.25 -5.03
N ALA A 110 -11.67 4.59 -4.97
CA ALA A 110 -10.59 3.63 -4.78
C ALA A 110 -9.47 4.17 -3.90
N VAL A 111 -8.83 3.27 -3.15
CA VAL A 111 -7.55 3.49 -2.47
C VAL A 111 -6.57 2.43 -2.95
N VAL A 112 -5.40 2.85 -3.41
CA VAL A 112 -4.33 1.94 -3.84
C VAL A 112 -3.09 2.17 -2.98
N ASN A 113 -2.31 1.12 -2.73
CA ASN A 113 -1.02 1.19 -2.05
C ASN A 113 -0.08 0.19 -2.72
N CYS A 114 1.05 0.67 -3.24
CA CYS A 114 2.04 -0.14 -3.92
C CYS A 114 3.34 -0.17 -3.12
N VAL A 115 3.71 -1.36 -2.62
CA VAL A 115 5.04 -1.68 -2.03
C VAL A 115 5.41 -0.75 -0.86
N SER A 116 4.43 -0.34 -0.06
CA SER A 116 4.66 0.57 1.09
C SER A 116 4.00 0.12 2.40
N ILE A 117 3.06 -0.82 2.37
CA ILE A 117 2.28 -1.25 3.54
C ILE A 117 3.13 -1.79 4.70
N GLN A 118 4.33 -2.30 4.41
CA GLN A 118 5.29 -2.87 5.37
C GLN A 118 5.82 -1.89 6.44
N TYR A 119 5.57 -0.59 6.28
CA TYR A 119 6.10 0.44 7.17
C TYR A 119 5.07 0.99 8.19
N LEU A 120 3.80 0.59 8.10
CA LEU A 120 2.74 1.09 8.99
C LEU A 120 2.81 0.45 10.39
N GLN A 121 2.99 1.26 11.42
CA GLN A 121 3.01 0.83 12.82
C GLN A 121 1.59 0.70 13.42
N TYR A 122 0.60 1.40 12.86
CA TYR A 122 -0.79 1.41 13.33
C TYR A 122 -1.77 1.02 12.20
N PRO A 123 -1.61 -0.17 11.59
CA PRO A 123 -2.40 -0.54 10.42
C PRO A 123 -3.91 -0.62 10.70
N ASP A 124 -4.32 -0.96 11.92
CA ASP A 124 -5.74 -0.96 12.31
C ASP A 124 -6.39 0.43 12.22
N ALA A 125 -5.67 1.47 12.65
CA ALA A 125 -6.14 2.85 12.53
C ALA A 125 -6.15 3.31 11.06
N ILE A 126 -5.10 3.01 10.30
CA ILE A 126 -5.01 3.41 8.90
C ILE A 126 -6.05 2.70 8.03
N PHE A 127 -6.30 1.41 8.25
CA PHE A 127 -7.34 0.69 7.51
C PHE A 127 -8.75 1.17 7.88
N TYR A 128 -8.97 1.62 9.12
CA TYR A 128 -10.21 2.30 9.45
C TYR A 128 -10.36 3.63 8.69
N GLU A 129 -9.29 4.42 8.54
CA GLU A 129 -9.32 5.64 7.73
C GLU A 129 -9.56 5.33 6.24
N ILE A 130 -8.93 4.30 5.67
CA ILE A 130 -9.21 3.81 4.31
C ILE A 130 -10.70 3.47 4.18
N TYR A 131 -11.25 2.72 5.13
CA TYR A 131 -12.68 2.40 5.15
C TYR A 131 -13.55 3.67 5.24
N ARG A 132 -13.19 4.62 6.10
CA ARG A 132 -13.94 5.86 6.34
C ARG A 132 -14.04 6.70 5.06
N ILE A 133 -12.94 6.88 4.34
CA ILE A 133 -12.88 7.74 3.16
C ILE A 133 -13.42 7.07 1.89
N LEU A 134 -13.46 5.73 1.80
CA LEU A 134 -14.01 5.03 0.64
C LEU A 134 -15.52 5.21 0.55
N LYS A 135 -16.11 5.37 -0.62
CA LYS A 135 -17.58 5.30 -0.81
C LYS A 135 -18.07 3.87 -0.57
N PRO A 136 -19.34 3.65 -0.20
CA PRO A 136 -19.91 2.29 -0.18
C PRO A 136 -19.70 1.60 -1.53
N GLY A 137 -19.14 0.38 -1.52
CA GLY A 137 -18.73 -0.34 -2.73
C GLY A 137 -17.37 0.10 -3.31
N GLY A 138 -16.71 1.09 -2.73
CA GLY A 138 -15.36 1.52 -3.12
C GLY A 138 -14.30 0.46 -2.81
N ILE A 139 -13.22 0.44 -3.59
CA ILE A 139 -12.21 -0.62 -3.59
C ILE A 139 -10.92 -0.20 -2.90
N ALA A 140 -10.33 -1.10 -2.12
CA ALA A 140 -8.97 -0.97 -1.60
C ALA A 140 -8.09 -2.06 -2.22
N ILE A 141 -6.95 -1.67 -2.81
CA ILE A 141 -5.98 -2.58 -3.41
C ILE A 141 -4.61 -2.36 -2.76
N ILE A 142 -4.13 -3.36 -2.01
CA ILE A 142 -2.83 -3.32 -1.35
C ILE A 142 -1.92 -4.31 -2.06
N SER A 143 -0.94 -3.81 -2.82
CA SER A 143 0.04 -4.62 -3.53
C SER A 143 1.43 -4.51 -2.91
N PHE A 144 2.17 -5.61 -2.89
CA PHE A 144 3.51 -5.64 -2.31
C PHE A 144 4.36 -6.77 -2.88
N SER A 145 5.67 -6.60 -2.76
CA SER A 145 6.68 -7.62 -3.03
C SER A 145 7.46 -7.95 -1.75
N ASN A 146 8.61 -8.62 -1.89
CA ASN A 146 9.57 -8.84 -0.80
C ASN A 146 10.56 -7.68 -0.61
N ARG A 147 10.55 -6.71 -1.53
CA ARG A 147 11.40 -5.52 -1.48
C ARG A 147 10.96 -4.64 -0.31
N MET A 148 11.95 -4.20 0.47
CA MET A 148 11.72 -3.30 1.62
C MET A 148 13.02 -2.62 2.05
N PHE A 149 12.89 -1.46 2.68
CA PHE A 149 13.94 -0.90 3.52
C PHE A 149 13.94 -1.66 4.86
N TYR A 150 14.79 -2.69 4.97
CA TYR A 150 14.80 -3.62 6.10
C TYR A 150 14.88 -2.94 7.48
N GLN A 151 15.60 -1.81 7.57
CA GLN A 151 15.75 -1.03 8.80
C GLN A 151 14.45 -0.34 9.24
N LYS A 152 13.59 0.03 8.28
CA LYS A 152 12.34 0.79 8.50
C LYS A 152 11.09 -0.08 8.49
N ALA A 153 11.15 -1.30 7.96
CA ALA A 153 10.05 -2.25 8.03
C ALA A 153 9.77 -2.67 9.48
N ILE A 154 8.49 -2.78 9.84
CA ILE A 154 8.09 -3.25 11.17
C ILE A 154 8.47 -4.72 11.35
N SER A 155 8.75 -5.14 12.59
CA SER A 155 9.13 -6.52 12.91
C SER A 155 8.10 -7.56 12.45
N ALA A 156 6.80 -7.28 12.57
CA ALA A 156 5.74 -8.18 12.06
C ALA A 156 5.86 -8.47 10.57
N TRP A 157 6.37 -7.53 9.78
CA TRP A 157 6.59 -7.72 8.35
C TRP A 157 7.92 -8.43 8.07
N ARG A 158 8.97 -7.92 8.70
CA ARG A 158 10.36 -8.34 8.50
C ARG A 158 10.57 -9.81 8.88
N ASP A 159 10.03 -10.21 10.02
CA ASP A 159 10.21 -11.54 10.61
C ASP A 159 9.18 -12.55 10.02
N GLY A 160 8.23 -12.06 9.23
CA GLY A 160 7.22 -12.88 8.56
C GLY A 160 7.70 -13.52 7.25
N SER A 161 7.23 -14.73 6.98
CA SER A 161 7.27 -15.35 5.65
C SER A 161 6.32 -14.65 4.67
N GLU A 162 6.49 -14.87 3.36
CA GLU A 162 5.60 -14.31 2.32
C GLU A 162 4.13 -14.61 2.59
N THR A 163 3.80 -15.87 2.91
CA THR A 163 2.43 -16.27 3.25
C THR A 163 1.93 -15.55 4.49
N SER A 164 2.78 -15.40 5.52
CA SER A 164 2.38 -14.67 6.73
C SER A 164 2.14 -13.18 6.47
N ARG A 165 2.84 -12.56 5.51
CA ARG A 165 2.61 -11.15 5.10
C ARG A 165 1.27 -10.99 4.40
N VAL A 166 0.89 -11.93 3.54
CA VAL A 166 -0.47 -11.97 2.96
C VAL A 166 -1.54 -12.09 4.05
N GLU A 167 -1.37 -13.03 4.97
CA GLU A 167 -2.31 -13.19 6.12
C GLU A 167 -2.33 -11.95 7.03
N LEU A 168 -1.20 -11.27 7.19
CA LEU A 168 -1.11 -10.03 7.95
C LEU A 168 -1.95 -8.92 7.31
N VAL A 169 -1.86 -8.73 5.99
CA VAL A 169 -2.67 -7.72 5.29
C VAL A 169 -4.16 -8.08 5.29
N LYS A 170 -4.53 -9.36 5.17
CA LYS A 170 -5.92 -9.81 5.37
C LYS A 170 -6.45 -9.41 6.74
N ARG A 171 -5.65 -9.63 7.80
CA ARG A 171 -6.00 -9.22 9.17
C ARG A 171 -6.13 -7.69 9.31
N TYR A 172 -5.43 -6.90 8.50
CA TYR A 172 -5.59 -5.45 8.50
C TYR A 172 -7.00 -5.06 8.02
N PHE A 173 -7.49 -5.68 6.94
CA PHE A 173 -8.89 -5.53 6.49
C PHE A 173 -9.90 -5.98 7.55
N ASP A 174 -9.71 -7.17 8.13
CA ASP A 174 -10.61 -7.72 9.16
C ASP A 174 -10.64 -6.87 10.45
N SER A 175 -9.56 -6.13 10.72
CA SER A 175 -9.46 -5.27 11.90
C SER A 175 -10.53 -4.17 11.93
N VAL A 176 -10.98 -3.71 10.76
CA VAL A 176 -11.98 -2.63 10.68
C VAL A 176 -13.30 -3.05 11.31
N LYS A 177 -13.82 -4.23 10.98
CA LYS A 177 -15.06 -4.76 11.55
C LYS A 177 -14.92 -5.14 13.03
N SER A 178 -13.78 -5.72 13.40
CA SER A 178 -13.59 -6.23 14.77
C SER A 178 -13.35 -5.13 15.79
N ALA A 179 -12.77 -4.00 15.38
CA ALA A 179 -12.47 -2.88 16.28
C ALA A 179 -13.53 -1.77 16.25
N ASN A 180 -14.40 -1.75 15.25
CA ASN A 180 -15.36 -0.68 15.03
C ASN A 180 -16.72 -1.30 14.72
N GLU A 181 -17.81 -0.76 15.27
CA GLU A 181 -19.18 -1.24 15.04
C GLU A 181 -19.69 -0.89 13.62
N VAL A 182 -18.93 -1.26 12.61
CA VAL A 182 -19.17 -0.99 11.19
C VAL A 182 -19.14 -2.30 10.39
N PRO A 183 -19.82 -2.37 9.23
CA PRO A 183 -19.82 -3.55 8.37
C PRO A 183 -18.40 -4.03 7.99
N GLY A 184 -17.48 -3.09 7.78
CA GLY A 184 -16.10 -3.36 7.39
C GLY A 184 -15.96 -3.68 5.90
N PHE A 185 -14.94 -4.45 5.54
CA PHE A 185 -14.67 -4.81 4.16
C PHE A 185 -15.32 -6.14 3.77
N SER A 186 -15.50 -6.34 2.46
CA SER A 186 -15.93 -7.62 1.89
C SER A 186 -14.97 -8.75 2.24
N GLN A 187 -15.35 -9.98 1.90
CA GLN A 187 -14.38 -11.07 1.85
C GLN A 187 -13.19 -10.64 0.99
N VAL A 188 -11.99 -10.82 1.54
CA VAL A 188 -10.74 -10.41 0.91
C VAL A 188 -10.40 -11.36 -0.24
N GLU A 189 -10.09 -10.79 -1.39
CA GLU A 189 -9.50 -11.49 -2.52
C GLU A 189 -7.97 -11.36 -2.48
N VAL A 190 -7.27 -12.44 -2.83
CA VAL A 190 -5.80 -12.48 -2.86
C VAL A 190 -5.34 -12.91 -4.25
N ILE A 191 -4.46 -12.12 -4.84
CA ILE A 191 -3.67 -12.49 -6.01
C ILE A 191 -2.24 -12.74 -5.54
N SER A 192 -1.67 -13.88 -5.91
CA SER A 192 -0.30 -14.24 -5.56
C SER A 192 0.41 -14.89 -6.73
N GLN A 193 1.53 -14.30 -7.14
CA GLN A 193 2.45 -14.87 -8.10
C GLN A 193 3.83 -14.92 -7.42
N LYS A 194 4.22 -16.14 -7.02
CA LYS A 194 5.53 -16.36 -6.41
C LYS A 194 6.62 -16.22 -7.46
N SER A 195 7.81 -15.87 -7.00
CA SER A 195 8.97 -15.88 -7.89
C SER A 195 9.30 -17.31 -8.32
N ASN A 196 9.74 -17.46 -9.57
CA ASN A 196 10.16 -18.74 -10.14
C ASN A 196 11.49 -19.25 -9.57
N VAL A 197 12.16 -18.45 -8.74
CA VAL A 197 13.44 -18.79 -8.10
C VAL A 197 13.34 -18.59 -6.59
N PRO A 198 13.80 -19.56 -5.76
CA PRO A 198 13.82 -19.42 -4.31
C PRO A 198 14.54 -18.15 -3.83
N SER A 199 14.01 -17.50 -2.78
CA SER A 199 14.51 -16.20 -2.29
C SER A 199 15.99 -16.21 -1.88
N PHE A 200 16.51 -17.34 -1.37
CA PHE A 200 17.93 -17.45 -1.01
C PHE A 200 18.86 -17.43 -2.24
N LEU A 201 18.38 -17.93 -3.39
CA LEU A 201 19.13 -17.87 -4.65
C LEU A 201 19.09 -16.47 -5.27
N GLN A 202 17.94 -15.79 -5.17
CA GLN A 202 17.86 -14.37 -5.56
C GLN A 202 18.82 -13.49 -4.76
N MET A 203 18.94 -13.73 -3.46
CA MET A 203 19.90 -13.02 -2.60
C MET A 203 21.36 -13.28 -2.99
N LEU A 204 21.64 -14.44 -3.61
CA LEU A 204 22.95 -14.78 -4.19
C LEU A 204 23.15 -14.24 -5.62
N GLY A 205 22.21 -13.43 -6.14
CA GLY A 205 22.30 -12.82 -7.46
C GLY A 205 21.88 -13.73 -8.61
N PHE A 206 21.35 -14.92 -8.34
CA PHE A 206 20.69 -15.72 -9.36
C PHE A 206 19.37 -15.05 -9.73
N GLY A 207 19.10 -14.92 -11.03
CA GLY A 207 17.91 -14.23 -11.54
C GLY A 207 16.59 -14.76 -10.95
N GLY A 208 15.52 -14.02 -11.17
CA GLY A 208 14.20 -14.32 -10.63
C GLY A 208 13.46 -13.02 -10.41
N GLY A 209 12.27 -12.91 -11.00
CA GLY A 209 11.47 -11.70 -10.87
C GLY A 209 10.96 -11.50 -9.44
N ASP A 210 10.67 -10.26 -9.10
CA ASP A 210 10.02 -9.90 -7.85
C ASP A 210 8.65 -10.60 -7.77
N PRO A 211 8.34 -11.28 -6.65
CA PRO A 211 7.01 -11.86 -6.48
C PRO A 211 5.98 -10.75 -6.38
N PHE A 212 4.77 -11.05 -6.85
CA PHE A 212 3.64 -10.13 -6.84
C PHE A 212 2.56 -10.66 -5.90
N TYR A 213 2.16 -9.83 -4.96
CA TYR A 213 1.02 -10.08 -4.09
C TYR A 213 0.09 -8.88 -4.15
N ALA A 214 -1.22 -9.12 -4.23
CA ALA A 214 -2.23 -8.11 -4.05
C ALA A 214 -3.36 -8.63 -3.16
N VAL A 215 -3.78 -7.80 -2.21
CA VAL A 215 -4.88 -8.09 -1.29
C VAL A 215 -5.94 -7.02 -1.50
N ILE A 216 -7.14 -7.46 -1.87
CA ILE A 216 -8.20 -6.61 -2.42
C ILE A 216 -9.47 -6.81 -1.62
N ALA A 217 -10.15 -5.72 -1.27
CA ALA A 217 -11.47 -5.78 -0.69
C ALA A 217 -12.29 -4.53 -1.00
N TYR A 218 -13.61 -4.64 -0.86
CA TYR A 218 -14.55 -3.56 -1.11
C TYR A 218 -15.19 -3.10 0.20
N ARG A 219 -15.39 -1.79 0.35
CA ARG A 219 -16.14 -1.23 1.47
C ARG A 219 -17.58 -1.75 1.45
N GLN A 220 -18.02 -2.41 2.52
CA GLN A 220 -19.42 -2.81 2.66
C GLN A 220 -20.31 -1.62 3.05
N VAL A 221 -21.58 -1.71 2.63
CA VAL A 221 -22.65 -0.73 2.87
C VAL A 221 -23.07 -0.74 4.33
#